data_AF-A0A7C6VVG2-F1
#
_entry.id   AF-A0A7C6VVG2-F1
#
_cell.length_a   1.000
_cell.length_b   1.000
_cell.length_c   1.000
_cell.angle_alpha   90.00
_cell.angle_beta   90.00
_cell.angle_gamma   90.00
#
_symmetry.space_group_name_H-M   'P 1'
#
loop_
_entity.id
_entity.type
_entity.pdbx_description
1 polymer ?
#
loop_
_entity_poly.entity_id
_entity_poly.type
_entity_poly.pdbx_seq_one_letter_code
_entity_poly.pdbx_strand_id
1 'polypeptide(L)'
;LLKYKILTEDDLSIYKTVDEGIENRIKKYILDSNNLEELVMNVKTKRYTYNKIKRMFTHILCNFTKKESENFTDIEYIRVLGFSEIGKKYLNKIKKEIEIPIVSNYSKLNNKMLEIDYRATMVYNSIEKEPIKNDLIKSEYKNTPLYKR
;
A
#
# COMPACT_ATOMS: atom_id res chain seq x y z
N LEU A 1 -0.11 -15.24 -3.44
CA LEU A 1 -0.43 -14.34 -2.30
C LEU A 1 -1.91 -13.94 -2.28
N LEU A 2 -2.41 -13.22 -3.29
CA LEU A 2 -3.81 -12.75 -3.31
C LEU A 2 -4.84 -13.89 -3.17
N LYS A 3 -4.70 -14.98 -3.93
CA LYS A 3 -5.58 -16.16 -3.84
C LYS A 3 -5.65 -16.71 -2.42
N TYR A 4 -4.51 -16.88 -1.76
CA TYR A 4 -4.46 -17.30 -0.36
C TYR A 4 -5.22 -16.34 0.56
N LYS A 5 -4.97 -15.03 0.44
CA LYS A 5 -5.64 -14.01 1.27
C LYS A 5 -7.16 -14.02 1.07
N ILE A 6 -7.64 -14.13 -0.17
CA ILE A 6 -9.08 -14.20 -0.48
C ILE A 6 -9.72 -15.47 0.08
N LEU A 7 -9.03 -16.62 -0.02
CA LEU A 7 -9.55 -17.91 0.45
C LEU A 7 -9.58 -18.04 1.97
N THR A 8 -8.68 -17.34 2.67
CA THR A 8 -8.56 -17.39 4.14
C THR A 8 -9.29 -16.26 4.84
N GLU A 9 -9.81 -15.28 4.11
CA GLU A 9 -10.58 -14.18 4.70
C GLU A 9 -12.06 -14.52 4.77
N ASP A 10 -12.61 -14.44 5.98
CA ASP A 10 -14.03 -14.70 6.24
C ASP A 10 -14.90 -13.62 5.61
N ASP A 11 -14.55 -12.36 5.82
CA ASP A 11 -15.30 -11.20 5.34
C ASP A 11 -14.42 -10.23 4.53
N LEU A 12 -14.58 -10.25 3.20
CA LEU A 12 -13.88 -9.29 2.32
C LEU A 12 -14.52 -7.89 2.36
N SER A 13 -15.75 -7.74 2.84
CA SER A 13 -16.49 -6.46 2.81
C SER A 13 -15.85 -5.39 3.71
N ILE A 14 -14.99 -5.81 4.65
CA ILE A 14 -14.20 -4.92 5.51
C ILE A 14 -13.18 -4.09 4.72
N TYR A 15 -12.75 -4.57 3.54
CA TYR A 15 -11.71 -3.92 2.77
C TYR A 15 -12.18 -2.71 2.02
N LYS A 16 -11.29 -1.71 1.89
CA LYS A 16 -11.59 -0.51 1.11
C LYS A 16 -11.92 -0.91 -0.33
N THR A 17 -12.95 -0.27 -0.90
CA THR A 17 -13.41 -0.47 -2.29
C THR A 17 -14.21 -1.77 -2.51
N VAL A 18 -14.29 -2.69 -1.54
CA VAL A 18 -15.19 -3.84 -1.61
C VAL A 18 -16.58 -3.39 -1.16
N ASP A 19 -17.45 -3.08 -2.12
CA ASP A 19 -18.80 -2.57 -1.85
C ASP A 19 -19.87 -3.51 -2.43
N GLU A 20 -21.07 -3.47 -1.86
CA GLU A 20 -22.31 -4.00 -2.46
C GLU A 20 -22.18 -5.40 -3.10
N GLY A 21 -21.77 -6.40 -2.31
CA GLY A 21 -21.86 -7.82 -2.71
C GLY A 21 -20.80 -8.29 -3.71
N ILE A 22 -19.86 -7.45 -4.13
CA ILE A 22 -18.80 -7.82 -5.06
C ILE A 22 -17.89 -8.93 -4.49
N GLU A 23 -17.77 -9.01 -3.17
CA GLU A 23 -17.10 -10.07 -2.42
C GLU A 23 -17.58 -11.47 -2.80
N ASN A 24 -18.90 -11.65 -2.99
CA ASN A 24 -19.47 -12.94 -3.38
C ASN A 24 -19.00 -13.34 -4.79
N ARG A 25 -18.91 -12.35 -5.69
CA ARG A 25 -18.40 -12.55 -7.05
C ARG A 25 -16.92 -12.91 -7.03
N ILE A 26 -16.13 -12.25 -6.18
CA ILE A 26 -14.71 -12.55 -6.01
C ILE A 26 -14.53 -13.99 -5.49
N LYS A 27 -15.23 -14.36 -4.41
CA LYS A 27 -15.18 -15.72 -3.85
C LYS A 27 -15.65 -16.79 -4.84
N LYS A 28 -16.63 -16.47 -5.69
CA LYS A 28 -17.09 -17.36 -6.76
C LYS A 28 -16.00 -17.66 -7.80
N TYR A 29 -15.29 -16.63 -8.29
CA TYR A 29 -14.37 -16.79 -9.42
C TYR A 29 -12.91 -17.04 -9.04
N ILE A 30 -12.52 -16.91 -7.76
CA ILE A 30 -11.11 -17.06 -7.34
C ILE A 30 -10.54 -18.47 -7.59
N LEU A 31 -11.38 -19.50 -7.57
CA LEU A 31 -10.97 -20.88 -7.83
C LEU A 31 -10.82 -21.16 -9.32
N ASP A 32 -11.66 -20.54 -10.15
CA ASP A 32 -11.74 -20.74 -11.60
C ASP A 32 -10.74 -19.88 -12.40
N SER A 33 -10.08 -18.92 -11.76
CA SER A 33 -9.10 -18.04 -12.40
C SER A 33 -7.66 -18.51 -12.14
N ASN A 34 -6.87 -18.59 -13.22
CA ASN A 34 -5.49 -19.09 -13.19
C ASN A 34 -4.45 -17.96 -13.03
N ASN A 35 -4.84 -16.73 -13.35
CA ASN A 35 -3.99 -15.54 -13.23
C ASN A 35 -4.83 -14.32 -12.81
N LEU A 36 -4.14 -13.20 -12.56
CA LEU A 36 -4.78 -11.97 -12.09
C LEU A 36 -5.70 -11.38 -13.16
N GLU A 37 -5.29 -11.41 -14.41
CA GLU A 37 -6.02 -10.85 -15.54
C GLU A 37 -7.37 -11.56 -15.73
N GLU A 38 -7.37 -12.89 -15.71
CA GLU A 38 -8.58 -13.73 -15.74
C GLU A 38 -9.51 -13.41 -14.56
N LEU A 39 -8.96 -13.29 -13.36
CA LEU A 39 -9.76 -12.96 -12.17
C LEU A 39 -10.41 -11.59 -12.32
N VAL A 40 -9.66 -10.57 -12.75
CA VAL A 40 -10.20 -9.22 -12.96
C VAL A 40 -11.30 -9.25 -14.03
N MET A 41 -11.09 -9.97 -15.13
CA MET A 41 -12.08 -10.11 -16.21
C MET A 41 -13.35 -10.81 -15.74
N ASN A 42 -13.23 -11.90 -14.96
CA ASN A 42 -14.38 -12.62 -14.42
C ASN A 42 -15.15 -11.80 -13.38
N VAL A 43 -14.45 -11.05 -12.52
CA VAL A 43 -15.07 -10.20 -11.50
C VAL A 43 -15.69 -8.93 -12.10
N LYS A 44 -15.25 -8.50 -13.29
CA LYS A 44 -15.76 -7.30 -13.99
C LYS A 44 -17.29 -7.28 -14.09
N THR A 45 -17.88 -6.13 -13.77
CA THR A 45 -19.31 -5.82 -14.03
C THR A 45 -19.44 -4.42 -14.59
N LYS A 46 -20.62 -3.99 -15.06
CA LYS A 46 -20.82 -2.60 -15.52
C LYS A 46 -20.43 -1.57 -14.46
N ARG A 47 -20.74 -1.84 -13.18
CA ARG A 47 -20.48 -0.94 -12.04
C ARG A 47 -19.01 -0.91 -11.60
N TYR A 48 -18.27 -2.01 -11.74
CA TYR A 48 -16.87 -2.09 -11.33
C TYR A 48 -15.94 -2.08 -12.54
N THR A 49 -15.13 -1.04 -12.70
CA THR A 49 -14.13 -0.96 -13.79
C THR A 49 -12.91 -1.85 -13.51
N TYR A 50 -12.12 -2.19 -14.54
CA TYR A 50 -10.88 -2.95 -14.39
C TYR A 50 -9.94 -2.31 -13.35
N ASN A 51 -9.76 -0.98 -13.43
CA ASN A 51 -8.92 -0.25 -12.49
C ASN A 51 -9.48 -0.23 -11.07
N LYS A 52 -10.81 -0.18 -10.89
CA LYS A 52 -11.43 -0.27 -9.56
C LYS A 52 -11.20 -1.65 -8.94
N ILE A 53 -11.31 -2.72 -9.73
CA ILE A 53 -11.06 -4.10 -9.27
C ILE A 53 -9.59 -4.32 -8.93
N LYS A 54 -8.66 -3.87 -9.78
CA LYS A 54 -7.21 -3.95 -9.46
C LYS A 54 -6.88 -3.24 -8.15
N ARG A 55 -7.42 -2.03 -7.95
CA ARG A 55 -7.26 -1.29 -6.68
C ARG A 55 -7.86 -2.03 -5.49
N MET A 56 -9.05 -2.62 -5.66
CA MET A 56 -9.69 -3.45 -4.64
C MET A 56 -8.80 -4.63 -4.23
N PHE A 57 -8.21 -5.34 -5.21
CA PHE A 57 -7.28 -6.43 -4.94
C PHE A 57 -6.02 -5.97 -4.22
N THR A 58 -5.49 -4.78 -4.55
CA THR A 58 -4.40 -4.17 -3.77
C THR A 58 -4.82 -3.90 -2.32
N HIS A 59 -6.02 -3.38 -2.08
CA HIS A 59 -6.51 -3.14 -0.72
C HIS A 59 -6.68 -4.45 0.07
N ILE A 60 -7.21 -5.51 -0.54
CA ILE A 60 -7.31 -6.84 0.08
C ILE A 60 -5.91 -7.38 0.41
N LEU A 61 -4.99 -7.34 -0.55
CA LEU A 61 -3.64 -7.89 -0.39
C LEU A 61 -2.84 -7.14 0.68
N CYS A 62 -2.95 -5.81 0.70
CA CYS A 62 -2.29 -4.95 1.68
C CYS A 62 -3.11 -4.78 2.97
N ASN A 63 -4.16 -5.58 3.18
CA ASN A 63 -5.03 -5.56 4.36
C ASN A 63 -5.58 -4.16 4.73
N PHE A 64 -5.86 -3.32 3.74
CA PHE A 64 -6.33 -1.94 3.93
C PHE A 64 -7.85 -1.89 4.07
N THR A 65 -8.32 -1.63 5.30
CA THR A 65 -9.75 -1.71 5.64
C THR A 65 -10.46 -0.37 5.52
N LYS A 66 -11.80 -0.39 5.44
CA LYS A 66 -12.64 0.82 5.49
C LYS A 66 -12.45 1.58 6.80
N LYS A 67 -12.50 0.86 7.93
CA LYS A 67 -12.26 1.41 9.27
C LYS A 67 -10.87 2.04 9.40
N GLU A 68 -9.84 1.41 8.83
CA GLU A 68 -8.49 1.98 8.83
C GLU A 68 -8.45 3.25 8.00
N SER A 69 -9.04 3.25 6.79
CA SER A 69 -9.15 4.42 5.91
C SER A 69 -9.87 5.61 6.54
N GLU A 70 -10.83 5.40 7.44
CA GLU A 70 -11.57 6.47 8.12
C GLU A 70 -10.69 7.26 9.09
N ASN A 71 -9.56 6.70 9.55
CA ASN A 71 -8.64 7.41 10.43
C ASN A 71 -7.76 8.43 9.69
N PHE A 72 -7.76 8.45 8.35
CA PHE A 72 -6.89 9.30 7.55
C PHE A 72 -7.72 10.28 6.73
N THR A 73 -8.01 11.44 7.33
CA THR A 73 -8.67 12.56 6.66
C THR A 73 -7.66 13.54 6.06
N ASP A 74 -6.51 13.67 6.71
CA ASP A 74 -5.49 14.68 6.41
C ASP A 74 -4.11 14.05 6.16
N ILE A 75 -3.23 14.81 5.52
CA ILE A 75 -1.86 14.39 5.26
C ILE A 75 -1.05 14.53 6.55
N GLU A 76 -0.57 13.41 7.09
CA GLU A 76 0.13 13.41 8.38
C GLU A 76 1.65 13.62 8.27
N TYR A 77 2.25 13.39 7.10
CA TYR A 77 3.68 13.61 6.87
C TYR A 77 4.04 13.84 5.39
N ILE A 78 5.22 14.44 5.17
CA ILE A 78 5.89 14.48 3.87
C ILE A 78 7.08 13.54 3.93
N ARG A 79 7.04 12.44 3.15
CA ARG A 79 8.13 11.47 3.12
C ARG A 79 9.11 11.78 2.00
N VAL A 80 10.36 12.03 2.38
CA VAL A 80 11.43 12.35 1.44
C VAL A 80 12.13 11.05 1.03
N LEU A 81 11.98 10.66 -0.23
CA LEU A 81 12.63 9.48 -0.80
C LEU A 81 14.00 9.80 -1.40
N GLY A 82 14.20 11.04 -1.86
CA GLY A 82 15.46 11.54 -2.37
C GLY A 82 15.41 13.02 -2.74
N PHE A 83 16.57 13.63 -2.90
CA PHE A 83 16.72 15.04 -3.27
C PHE A 83 18.05 15.30 -4.00
N SER A 84 18.07 16.36 -4.81
CA SER A 84 19.29 16.93 -5.36
C SER A 84 19.93 17.95 -4.41
N GLU A 85 21.10 18.49 -4.75
CA GLU A 85 21.70 19.59 -3.97
C GLU A 85 20.79 20.83 -3.88
N ILE A 86 20.11 21.17 -4.97
CA ILE A 86 19.10 22.26 -4.98
C ILE A 86 17.91 21.87 -4.10
N GLY A 87 17.41 20.64 -4.21
CA GLY A 87 16.32 20.13 -3.40
C GLY A 87 16.62 20.14 -1.90
N LYS A 88 17.86 19.79 -1.51
CA LYS A 88 18.32 19.86 -0.12
C LYS A 88 18.23 21.27 0.46
N LYS A 89 18.73 22.27 -0.29
CA LYS A 89 18.66 23.68 0.11
C LYS A 89 17.20 24.14 0.25
N TYR A 90 16.34 23.76 -0.69
CA TYR A 90 14.92 24.07 -0.64
C TYR A 90 14.21 23.42 0.56
N LEU A 91 14.41 22.12 0.77
CA LEU A 91 13.84 21.38 1.92
C LEU A 91 14.26 22.02 3.26
N ASN A 92 15.53 22.40 3.40
CA ASN A 92 16.02 23.08 4.61
C ASN A 92 15.36 24.44 4.84
N LYS A 93 15.02 25.16 3.77
CA LYS A 93 14.31 26.44 3.84
C LYS A 93 12.87 26.23 4.32
N ILE A 94 12.11 25.38 3.62
CA ILE A 94 10.68 25.22 3.89
C ILE A 94 10.38 24.46 5.18
N LYS A 95 11.34 23.68 5.71
CA LYS A 95 11.11 22.83 6.89
C LYS A 95 10.64 23.60 8.13
N LYS A 96 10.95 24.90 8.22
CA LYS A 96 10.48 25.78 9.32
C LYS A 96 9.12 26.44 9.04
N GLU A 97 8.68 26.45 7.79
CA GLU A 97 7.48 27.16 7.32
C GLU A 97 6.27 26.23 7.23
N ILE A 98 6.48 24.92 7.12
CA ILE A 98 5.41 23.92 6.98
C ILE A 98 5.00 23.33 8.34
N GLU A 99 3.71 23.06 8.47
CA GLU A 99 3.12 22.47 9.68
C GLU A 99 3.20 20.94 9.69
N ILE A 100 3.28 20.33 8.50
CA ILE A 100 3.33 18.87 8.34
C ILE A 100 4.79 18.38 8.46
N PRO A 101 5.08 17.36 9.27
CA PRO A 101 6.44 16.88 9.50
C PRO A 101 7.06 16.29 8.23
N ILE A 102 8.28 16.73 7.91
CA ILE A 102 9.13 16.09 6.89
C ILE A 102 9.86 14.90 7.52
N VAL A 103 9.57 13.71 7.01
CA VAL A 103 10.13 12.44 7.47
C VAL A 103 11.13 11.93 6.44
N SER A 104 12.37 11.71 6.88
CA SER A 104 13.44 11.11 6.07
C SER A 104 13.74 9.66 6.46
N ASN A 105 13.26 9.19 7.61
CA ASN A 105 13.45 7.83 8.10
C ASN A 105 12.20 7.37 8.88
N TYR A 106 11.89 6.07 8.83
CA TYR A 106 10.71 5.53 9.51
C TYR A 106 10.77 5.60 11.04
N SER A 107 11.97 5.59 11.62
CA SER A 107 12.14 5.45 13.07
C SER A 107 11.67 6.65 13.91
N LYS A 108 11.31 7.77 13.28
CA LYS A 108 10.97 9.02 13.99
C LYS A 108 9.48 9.24 14.20
N LEU A 109 8.58 8.45 13.60
CA LEU A 109 7.16 8.72 13.65
C LEU A 109 6.36 7.47 14.04
N ASN A 110 5.71 7.51 15.19
CA ASN A 110 4.68 6.53 15.56
C ASN A 110 3.36 6.94 14.91
N ASN A 111 3.19 6.56 13.65
CA ASN A 111 2.13 7.08 12.78
C ASN A 111 1.46 5.95 12.00
N LYS A 112 0.13 5.88 12.10
CA LYS A 112 -0.67 4.80 11.50
C LYS A 112 -0.63 4.81 9.96
N MET A 113 -0.49 5.98 9.34
CA MET A 113 -0.36 6.08 7.88
C MET A 113 0.98 5.48 7.42
N LEU A 114 2.03 5.70 8.22
CA LEU A 114 3.36 5.13 7.97
C LEU A 114 3.39 3.60 8.19
N GLU A 115 2.58 3.06 9.12
CA GLU A 115 2.41 1.61 9.28
C GLU A 115 1.81 0.96 8.04
N ILE A 116 0.88 1.64 7.35
CA ILE A 116 0.28 1.15 6.10
C ILE A 116 1.30 1.14 4.97
N ASP A 117 2.09 2.21 4.84
CA ASP A 117 3.22 2.26 3.91
C ASP A 117 4.18 1.09 4.15
N TYR A 118 4.56 0.85 5.41
CA TYR A 118 5.45 -0.25 5.77
C TYR A 118 4.84 -1.62 5.41
N ARG A 119 3.55 -1.81 5.70
CA ARG A 119 2.82 -3.03 5.34
C ARG A 119 2.79 -3.24 3.83
N ALA A 120 2.59 -2.18 3.05
CA ALA A 120 2.66 -2.25 1.59
C ALA A 120 4.07 -2.63 1.12
N THR A 121 5.14 -2.08 1.72
CA THR A 121 6.52 -2.46 1.44
C THR A 121 6.79 -3.93 1.76
N MET A 122 6.29 -4.45 2.89
CA MET A 122 6.42 -5.87 3.23
C MET A 122 5.74 -6.78 2.21
N VAL A 123 4.51 -6.45 1.82
CA VAL A 123 3.77 -7.18 0.80
C VAL A 123 4.48 -7.12 -0.55
N TYR A 124 4.97 -5.95 -0.96
CA TYR A 124 5.68 -5.76 -2.22
C TYR A 124 6.94 -6.64 -2.29
N ASN A 125 7.76 -6.63 -1.25
CA ASN A 125 9.00 -7.41 -1.21
C ASN A 125 8.76 -8.91 -0.94
N SER A 126 7.55 -9.34 -0.59
CA SER A 126 7.26 -10.74 -0.27
C SER A 126 7.40 -11.71 -1.46
N ILE A 127 7.46 -11.18 -2.68
CA ILE A 127 7.72 -11.95 -3.91
C ILE A 127 9.21 -12.26 -4.11
N GLU A 128 10.09 -11.54 -3.40
CA GLU A 128 11.54 -11.70 -3.52
C GLU A 128 12.02 -12.97 -2.81
N LYS A 129 13.17 -13.47 -3.25
CA LYS A 129 13.80 -14.66 -2.67
C LYS A 129 14.55 -14.31 -1.37
N GLU A 130 14.71 -15.31 -0.51
CA GLU A 130 15.60 -15.19 0.65
C GLU A 130 17.07 -15.22 0.19
N PRO A 131 17.99 -14.46 0.85
CA PRO A 131 17.76 -13.54 1.97
C PRO A 131 17.36 -12.10 1.56
N ILE A 132 17.37 -11.80 0.26
CA ILE A 132 17.17 -10.45 -0.31
C ILE A 132 15.89 -9.80 0.21
N LYS A 133 14.78 -10.55 0.25
CA LYS A 133 13.50 -10.08 0.81
C LYS A 133 13.65 -9.49 2.21
N ASN A 134 14.31 -10.20 3.12
CA ASN A 134 14.50 -9.76 4.49
C ASN A 134 15.41 -8.52 4.56
N ASP A 135 16.42 -8.45 3.72
CA ASP A 135 17.32 -7.29 3.64
C ASP A 135 16.58 -6.05 3.13
N LEU A 136 15.75 -6.18 2.09
CA LEU A 136 14.92 -5.10 1.56
C LEU A 136 13.93 -4.59 2.60
N ILE A 137 13.21 -5.49 3.29
CA ILE A 137 12.25 -5.12 4.33
C ILE A 137 12.93 -4.42 5.51
N LYS A 138 14.11 -4.90 5.93
CA LYS A 138 14.90 -4.26 7.01
C LYS A 138 15.50 -2.93 6.57
N SER A 139 15.83 -2.79 5.28
CA SER A 139 16.39 -1.56 4.73
C SER A 139 15.39 -0.41 4.82
N GLU A 140 14.09 -0.69 4.72
CA GLU A 140 13.04 0.32 4.77
C GLU A 140 13.11 1.21 6.02
N TYR A 141 13.45 0.64 7.19
CA TYR A 141 13.64 1.41 8.43
C TYR A 141 14.96 2.20 8.48
N LYS A 142 15.98 1.72 7.77
CA LYS A 142 17.35 2.26 7.81
C LYS A 142 17.66 3.20 6.67
N ASN A 143 16.86 3.17 5.60
CA ASN A 143 17.13 3.90 4.38
C ASN A 143 17.10 5.40 4.63
N THR A 144 18.21 6.05 4.29
CA THR A 144 18.29 7.50 4.16
C THR A 144 17.83 7.91 2.77
N PRO A 145 17.26 9.11 2.60
CA PRO A 145 16.84 9.57 1.29
C PRO A 145 18.02 9.60 0.32
N LEU A 146 17.76 9.22 -0.94
CA LEU A 146 18.77 9.22 -1.98
C LEU A 146 19.25 10.65 -2.25
N TYR A 147 20.56 10.86 -2.15
CA TYR A 147 21.16 12.16 -2.46
C TYR A 147 21.85 12.11 -3.83
N LYS A 148 21.34 12.89 -4.77
CA LYS A 148 21.95 13.09 -6.08
C LYS A 148 22.75 14.38 -6.08
N ARG A 149 24.07 14.27 -6.18
CA ARG A 149 24.97 15.42 -6.36
C ARG A 149 24.71 16.11 -7.68
#